data_AF-I2E0D7-F1
#
_entry.id   AF-I2E0D7-F1
#
_cell.length_a   1.000
_cell.length_b   1.000
_cell.length_c   1.000
_cell.angle_alpha   90.00
_cell.angle_beta   90.00
_cell.angle_gamma   90.00
#
_symmetry.space_group_name_H-M   'P 1'
#
loop_
_entity.id
_entity.type
_entity.pdbx_description
1 polymer ?
#
loop_
_entity_poly.entity_id
_entity_poly.type
_entity_poly.pdbx_seq_one_letter_code
_entity_poly.pdbx_strand_id
1 'polypeptide(L)'
;MAKKKGDEELGKTIACRLTPSQTQVYMAKVKASGLTSSEFLREAVIGNRTTIVAKPKASVDRKRVLFVFNKTSNNLNQLAHRANADHVSGKLSEASYLKLLDQLQMISRYLKATLPHVD
;
A
#
# COMPACT_ATOMS: atom_id res chain seq x y z
N MET A 1 0.10 32.44 42.08
CA MET A 1 1.23 31.48 42.17
C MET A 1 2.09 31.62 40.91
N ALA A 2 3.41 31.53 41.08
CA ALA A 2 4.43 32.06 40.17
C ALA A 2 4.51 31.35 38.80
N LYS A 3 4.70 32.13 37.72
CA LYS A 3 5.03 31.65 36.38
C LYS A 3 6.44 31.04 36.39
N LYS A 4 6.56 29.76 36.01
CA LYS A 4 7.84 29.09 35.78
C LYS A 4 8.42 29.60 34.45
N LYS A 5 9.55 30.30 34.52
CA LYS A 5 10.38 30.75 33.38
C LYS A 5 10.93 29.52 32.65
N GLY A 6 10.69 29.39 31.34
CA GLY A 6 11.47 28.47 30.50
C GLY A 6 10.80 27.88 29.25
N ASP A 7 9.50 28.05 29.02
CA ASP A 7 8.88 27.50 27.81
C ASP A 7 8.88 28.53 26.67
N GLU A 8 9.44 28.14 25.52
CA GLU A 8 9.25 28.85 24.25
C GLU A 8 7.75 29.13 24.05
N GLU A 9 7.40 30.33 23.60
CA GLU A 9 6.00 30.69 23.36
C GLU A 9 5.38 29.70 22.36
N LEU A 10 4.19 29.18 22.71
CA LEU A 10 3.49 28.21 21.88
C LEU A 10 3.20 28.83 20.51
N GLY A 11 3.77 28.23 19.46
CA GLY A 11 3.62 28.66 18.07
C GLY A 11 2.27 28.29 17.45
N LYS A 12 2.30 27.76 16.21
CA LYS A 12 1.09 27.48 15.42
C LYS A 12 0.24 26.35 16.00
N THR A 13 -1.08 26.54 16.03
CA THR A 13 -2.05 25.50 16.42
C THR A 13 -2.17 24.41 15.35
N ILE A 14 -1.98 23.16 15.76
CA ILE A 14 -2.23 21.97 14.93
C ILE A 14 -3.50 21.28 15.47
N ALA A 15 -4.52 21.16 14.63
CA ALA A 15 -5.79 20.52 14.98
C ALA A 15 -6.10 19.37 14.01
N CYS A 16 -6.66 18.28 14.54
CA CYS A 16 -7.14 17.14 13.77
C CYS A 16 -8.60 16.87 14.12
N ARG A 17 -9.44 16.59 13.13
CA ARG A 17 -10.83 16.18 13.34
C ARG A 17 -10.87 14.67 13.60
N LEU A 18 -11.54 14.29 14.68
CA LEU A 18 -11.77 12.90 15.06
C LEU A 18 -13.24 12.54 14.88
N THR A 19 -13.51 11.29 14.53
CA THR A 19 -14.86 10.72 14.59
C THR A 19 -15.34 10.60 16.05
N PRO A 20 -16.65 10.48 16.31
CA PRO A 20 -17.16 10.36 17.68
C PRO A 20 -16.52 9.22 18.48
N SER A 21 -16.30 8.06 17.85
CA SER A 21 -15.64 6.90 18.47
C SER A 21 -14.17 7.16 18.80
N GLN A 22 -13.43 7.79 17.89
CA GLN A 22 -12.03 8.18 18.10
C GLN A 22 -11.90 9.21 19.23
N THR A 23 -12.83 10.16 19.32
CA THR A 23 -12.86 11.17 20.39
C THR A 23 -13.05 10.51 21.77
N GLN A 24 -13.93 9.50 21.89
CA GLN A 24 -14.11 8.77 23.15
C GLN A 24 -12.84 8.06 23.58
N VAL A 25 -12.17 7.34 22.66
CA VAL A 25 -10.91 6.65 22.94
C VAL A 25 -9.82 7.65 23.33
N TYR A 26 -9.75 8.80 22.65
CA TYR A 26 -8.80 9.85 22.96
C TYR A 26 -9.03 10.43 24.36
N MET A 27 -10.27 10.82 24.70
CA MET A 27 -10.60 11.37 26.00
C MET A 27 -10.35 10.40 27.15
N ALA A 28 -10.60 9.10 26.94
CA ALA A 28 -10.28 8.07 27.93
C ALA A 28 -8.78 8.00 28.22
N LYS A 29 -7.93 8.09 27.19
CA LYS A 29 -6.47 8.09 27.33
C LYS A 29 -5.95 9.36 28.02
N VAL A 30 -6.49 10.53 27.68
CA VAL A 30 -6.16 11.81 28.33
C VAL A 30 -6.53 11.77 29.82
N LYS A 31 -7.72 11.24 30.14
CA LYS A 31 -8.15 11.08 31.53
C LYS A 31 -7.25 10.12 32.30
N ALA A 32 -6.84 9.02 31.68
CA ALA A 32 -5.94 8.05 32.30
C ALA A 32 -4.51 8.59 32.50
N SER A 33 -4.04 9.51 31.65
CA SER A 33 -2.71 10.11 31.77
C SER A 33 -2.64 11.24 32.80
N GLY A 34 -3.77 11.82 33.20
CA GLY A 34 -3.81 12.97 34.12
C GLY A 34 -3.25 14.27 33.52
N LEU A 35 -3.10 14.32 32.20
CA LEU A 35 -2.58 15.48 31.46
C LEU A 35 -3.72 16.27 30.82
N THR A 36 -3.47 17.52 30.45
CA THR A 36 -4.38 18.22 29.54
C THR A 36 -4.31 17.60 28.14
N SER A 37 -5.36 17.77 27.35
CA SER A 37 -5.42 17.28 25.96
C SER A 37 -4.20 17.73 25.13
N SER A 38 -3.79 19.00 25.26
CA SER A 38 -2.66 19.55 24.51
C SER A 38 -1.31 18.99 24.95
N GLU A 39 -1.13 18.76 26.25
CA GLU A 39 0.08 18.13 26.80
C GLU A 39 0.16 16.66 26.39
N PHE A 40 -0.95 15.92 26.49
CA PHE A 40 -1.03 14.54 26.06
C PHE A 40 -0.70 14.40 24.57
N LEU A 41 -1.25 15.26 23.72
CA LEU A 41 -0.95 15.25 22.28
C LEU A 41 0.53 15.58 22.02
N ARG A 42 1.09 16.56 22.73
CA ARG A 42 2.51 16.94 22.59
C ARG A 42 3.44 15.81 23.01
N GLU A 43 3.19 15.18 24.15
CA GLU A 43 4.00 14.06 24.65
C GLU A 43 3.85 12.81 23.77
N ALA A 44 2.64 12.52 23.27
CA ALA A 44 2.41 11.40 22.36
C ALA A 44 3.07 11.57 20.98
N VAL A 45 3.10 12.80 20.45
CA VAL A 45 3.66 13.10 19.11
C VAL A 45 5.17 13.35 19.18
N ILE A 46 5.67 14.13 20.15
CA ILE A 46 7.09 14.49 20.26
C ILE A 46 7.87 13.42 21.03
N GLY A 47 7.28 12.84 22.08
CA GLY A 47 7.90 11.82 22.91
C GLY A 47 7.98 10.43 22.26
N ASN A 48 7.59 10.30 20.99
CA ASN A 48 7.74 9.11 20.15
C ASN A 48 7.17 7.80 20.76
N ARG A 49 6.19 7.89 21.67
CA ARG A 49 5.46 6.74 22.24
C ARG A 49 4.32 6.24 21.34
N THR A 50 4.35 6.59 20.06
CA THR A 50 3.37 6.16 19.07
C THR A 50 4.05 5.26 18.04
N THR A 51 3.63 3.99 17.98
CA THR A 51 4.04 3.09 16.91
C THR A 51 3.40 3.58 15.61
N ILE A 52 4.05 4.50 14.91
CA ILE A 52 3.69 4.85 13.55
C ILE A 52 4.07 3.65 12.69
N VAL A 53 3.13 2.73 12.47
CA VAL A 53 3.27 1.72 11.42
C VAL A 53 3.16 2.47 10.10
N ALA A 54 4.28 3.04 9.66
CA ALA A 54 4.39 3.58 8.32
C ALA A 54 4.01 2.44 7.37
N LYS A 55 2.97 2.62 6.56
CA LYS A 55 2.72 1.71 5.44
C LYS A 55 4.03 1.60 4.69
N PRO A 56 4.62 0.41 4.49
CA PRO A 56 5.86 0.29 3.76
C PRO A 56 5.62 0.97 2.42
N LYS A 57 6.36 2.05 2.16
CA LYS A 57 6.37 2.68 0.84
C LYS A 57 6.83 1.56 -0.09
N ALA A 58 5.94 1.09 -0.96
CA ALA A 58 6.35 0.17 -2.01
C ALA A 58 7.57 0.79 -2.69
N SER A 59 8.69 0.06 -2.72
CA SER A 59 9.91 0.52 -3.33
C SER A 59 9.62 1.01 -4.75
N VAL A 60 10.45 1.93 -5.24
CA VAL A 60 10.40 2.35 -6.65
C VAL A 60 10.49 1.13 -7.57
N ASP A 61 11.24 0.11 -7.14
CA ASP A 61 11.42 -1.16 -7.85
C ASP A 61 10.13 -1.98 -7.90
N ARG A 62 9.44 -2.14 -6.76
CA ARG A 62 8.14 -2.82 -6.71
C ARG A 62 7.10 -2.15 -7.60
N LYS A 63 7.05 -0.82 -7.65
CA LYS A 63 6.15 -0.09 -8.56
C LYS A 63 6.50 -0.33 -10.03
N ARG A 64 7.79 -0.33 -10.37
CA ARG A 64 8.25 -0.58 -11.73
C ARG A 64 8.00 -2.03 -12.17
N VAL A 65 8.18 -3.00 -11.27
CA VAL A 65 7.84 -4.40 -11.54
C VAL A 65 6.35 -4.59 -11.75
N LEU A 66 5.50 -3.99 -10.92
CA LEU A 66 4.04 -4.03 -11.13
C LEU A 66 3.63 -3.41 -12.47
N PHE A 67 4.27 -2.32 -12.87
CA PHE A 67 4.02 -1.69 -14.17
C PHE A 67 4.39 -2.63 -15.33
N VAL A 68 5.60 -3.22 -15.30
CA VAL A 68 6.04 -4.17 -16.34
C VAL A 68 5.14 -5.41 -16.35
N PHE A 69 4.79 -5.94 -15.18
CA PHE A 69 3.89 -7.08 -15.03
C PHE A 69 2.53 -6.83 -15.70
N ASN A 70 1.93 -5.66 -15.49
CA ASN A 70 0.66 -5.29 -16.10
C ASN A 70 0.76 -5.20 -17.63
N LYS A 71 1.85 -4.62 -18.16
CA LYS A 71 2.08 -4.54 -19.61
C LYS A 71 2.26 -5.94 -20.22
N THR A 72 3.06 -6.78 -19.59
CA THR A 72 3.26 -8.16 -20.06
C THR A 72 1.97 -8.97 -20.00
N SER A 73 1.19 -8.86 -18.93
CA SER A 73 -0.10 -9.56 -18.79
C SER A 73 -1.08 -9.17 -19.89
N ASN A 74 -1.16 -7.88 -20.24
CA ASN A 74 -1.98 -7.43 -21.36
C ASN A 74 -1.52 -8.01 -22.70
N ASN A 75 -0.20 -8.08 -22.95
CA ASN A 75 0.33 -8.67 -24.17
C ASN A 75 0.03 -10.18 -24.24
N LEU A 76 0.15 -10.91 -23.13
CA LEU A 76 -0.22 -12.34 -23.07
C LEU A 76 -1.70 -12.55 -23.41
N ASN A 77 -2.60 -11.71 -22.87
CA ASN A 77 -4.03 -11.76 -23.21
C ASN A 77 -4.29 -11.49 -24.68
N GLN A 78 -3.60 -10.51 -25.28
CA GLN A 78 -3.73 -10.22 -26.71
C GLN A 78 -3.28 -11.40 -27.57
N LEU A 79 -2.15 -12.04 -27.23
CA LEU A 79 -1.67 -13.24 -27.91
C LEU A 79 -2.65 -14.40 -27.78
N ALA A 80 -3.23 -14.62 -26.59
CA ALA A 80 -4.23 -15.66 -26.38
C ALA A 80 -5.49 -15.42 -27.23
N HIS A 81 -6.01 -14.19 -27.25
CA HIS A 81 -7.15 -13.83 -28.09
C HIS A 81 -6.86 -14.02 -29.57
N ARG A 82 -5.66 -13.63 -30.03
CA ARG A 82 -5.27 -13.79 -31.42
C ARG A 82 -5.13 -15.26 -31.82
N ALA A 83 -4.47 -16.05 -30.97
CA ALA A 83 -4.32 -17.49 -31.19
C ALA A 83 -5.68 -18.21 -31.26
N ASN A 84 -6.63 -17.82 -30.41
CA ASN A 84 -8.00 -18.35 -30.48
C ASN A 84 -8.69 -18.01 -31.80
N ALA A 85 -8.57 -16.76 -32.27
CA ALA A 85 -9.14 -16.36 -33.56
C ALA A 85 -8.49 -17.09 -34.75
N ASP A 86 -7.17 -17.28 -34.73
CA ASP A 86 -6.45 -18.02 -35.76
C ASP A 86 -6.77 -19.53 -35.73
N HIS A 87 -7.05 -20.09 -34.55
CA HIS A 87 -7.50 -21.48 -34.40
C HIS A 87 -8.93 -21.69 -34.95
N VAL A 88 -9.87 -20.82 -34.56
CA VAL A 88 -11.27 -20.87 -35.04
C VAL A 88 -11.36 -20.68 -36.57
N SER A 89 -10.46 -19.88 -37.14
CA SER A 89 -10.38 -19.68 -38.61
C SER A 89 -9.59 -20.76 -39.35
N GLY A 90 -9.13 -21.81 -38.66
CA GLY A 90 -8.39 -22.94 -39.24
C GLY A 90 -6.96 -22.63 -39.65
N LYS A 91 -6.44 -21.43 -39.36
CA LYS A 91 -5.07 -21.01 -39.68
C LYS A 91 -4.04 -21.57 -38.70
N LEU A 92 -4.49 -21.99 -37.51
CA LEU A 92 -3.65 -22.57 -36.48
C LEU A 92 -4.17 -23.97 -36.13
N SER A 93 -3.29 -24.98 -36.25
CA SER A 93 -3.62 -26.35 -35.84
C SER A 93 -3.93 -26.43 -34.34
N GLU A 94 -4.79 -27.36 -33.94
CA GLU A 94 -5.12 -27.58 -32.53
C GLU A 94 -3.88 -27.88 -31.68
N ALA A 95 -2.97 -28.72 -32.19
CA ALA A 95 -1.72 -29.04 -31.51
C ALA A 95 -0.85 -27.80 -31.28
N SER A 96 -0.72 -26.92 -32.28
CA SER A 96 0.03 -25.67 -32.15
C SER A 96 -0.67 -24.68 -31.20
N TYR A 97 -2.00 -24.63 -31.22
CA TYR A 97 -2.80 -23.78 -30.34
C TYR A 97 -2.65 -24.17 -28.86
N LEU A 98 -2.80 -25.46 -28.55
CA LEU A 98 -2.63 -25.97 -27.18
C LEU A 98 -1.21 -25.73 -26.65
N LYS A 99 -0.19 -25.97 -27.48
CA LYS A 99 1.21 -25.69 -27.13
C LYS A 99 1.45 -24.21 -26.83
N LEU A 100 0.85 -23.31 -27.61
CA LEU A 100 0.95 -21.87 -27.40
C LEU A 100 0.27 -21.45 -26.08
N LEU A 101 -0.92 -21.98 -25.79
CA LEU A 101 -1.62 -21.71 -24.53
C LEU A 101 -0.81 -22.17 -23.31
N ASP A 102 -0.21 -23.35 -23.38
CA ASP A 102 0.62 -23.89 -22.29
C ASP A 102 1.84 -22.99 -22.03
N GLN A 103 2.49 -22.51 -23.09
CA GLN A 103 3.59 -21.55 -22.97
C GLN A 103 3.15 -20.21 -22.35
N LEU A 104 2.01 -19.64 -22.77
CA LEU A 104 1.48 -18.41 -22.18
C LEU A 104 1.14 -18.60 -20.69
N GLN A 105 0.56 -19.75 -20.34
CA GLN A 105 0.23 -20.08 -18.95
C GLN A 105 1.50 -20.23 -18.10
N MET A 106 2.54 -20.88 -18.64
CA MET A 106 3.84 -21.03 -17.99
C MET A 106 4.47 -19.66 -17.70
N ILE A 107 4.50 -18.75 -18.67
CA ILE A 107 5.02 -17.39 -18.50
C ILE A 107 4.23 -16.64 -17.40
N SER A 108 2.90 -16.75 -17.40
CA SER A 108 2.06 -16.11 -16.37
C SER A 108 2.36 -16.64 -14.96
N ARG A 109 2.62 -17.94 -14.82
CA ARG A 109 3.01 -18.56 -13.54
C ARG A 109 4.36 -18.03 -13.06
N TYR A 110 5.38 -17.99 -13.93
CA TYR A 110 6.69 -17.44 -13.56
C TYR A 110 6.61 -15.98 -13.15
N LEU A 111 5.88 -15.14 -13.88
CA LEU A 111 5.70 -13.73 -13.54
C LEU A 111 4.99 -13.54 -12.19
N LYS A 112 4.02 -14.38 -11.85
CA LYS A 112 3.35 -14.32 -10.54
C LYS A 112 4.25 -14.78 -9.40
N ALA A 113 5.08 -15.79 -9.65
CA ALA A 113 6.02 -16.32 -8.68
C ALA A 113 7.14 -15.33 -8.33
N THR A 114 7.45 -14.36 -9.19
CA THR A 114 8.47 -13.34 -8.90
C THR A 114 7.96 -12.17 -8.05
N LEU A 115 6.65 -11.92 -7.99
CA LEU A 115 6.06 -10.80 -7.22
C LEU A 115 6.40 -10.80 -5.72
N PRO A 116 6.50 -11.94 -5.02
CA PRO A 116 6.91 -11.98 -3.61
C PRO A 116 8.40 -11.68 -3.38
N HIS A 117 9.23 -11.72 -4.43
CA HIS A 117 10.69 -11.54 -4.34
C HIS A 117 11.15 -10.12 -4.67
N VAL A 118 10.22 -9.17 -4.77
CA VAL A 118 10.51 -7.77 -5.12
C VAL A 118 10.10 -6.86 -3.97
N ASP A 119 11.10 -6.32 -3.27
CA ASP A 119 10.95 -5.29 -2.23
C ASP A 119 10.68 -3.91 -2.81
#